data_AF-A0A4R8BEN7-F1
#
_entry.id   AF-A0A4R8BEN7-F1
#
_cell.length_a   1.000
_cell.length_b   1.000
_cell.length_c   1.000
_cell.angle_alpha   90.00
_cell.angle_beta   90.00
_cell.angle_gamma   90.00
#
_symmetry.space_group_name_H-M   'P 1'
#
loop_
_entity.id
_entity.type
_entity.pdbx_description
1 polymer ?
#
loop_
_entity_poly.entity_id
_entity_poly.type
_entity_poly.pdbx_seq_one_letter_code
_entity_poly.pdbx_strand_id
1 'polypeptide(L)'
;MNAYLDNNIIIDIEQNNITTEILINNVDANINKIFYSHAHLQEANEIKGSTEEIKSRLQQRFRTITEITNNNYLFHELDSKIVYKQVEKPSVVYQTIKDVEFAQDMMKVMVNNISEEQKNVFRNQLGIDVTKLNNYNPAEVVEQINEKKEAFGGFSLLGLIDHAVAQFPNNDNFGLHNKFGGVFELLDLIGYWKDKYNEKSNYARLWDSNHAYFSSFCDYFISDDKRTRNKANVAFHVFDIKTQAISSKGQR
;
A
#
# COMPACT_ATOMS: atom_id res chain seq x y z
N MET A 1 -1.71 21.58 3.31
CA MET A 1 -1.83 20.22 2.76
C MET A 1 -1.26 19.21 3.74
N ASN A 2 -1.74 17.98 3.69
CA ASN A 2 -1.20 16.86 4.43
C ASN A 2 -0.64 15.79 3.49
N ALA A 3 0.36 15.05 3.97
CA ALA A 3 1.00 14.00 3.20
C ALA A 3 1.12 12.73 4.03
N TYR A 4 1.20 11.61 3.33
CA TYR A 4 1.55 10.31 3.88
C TYR A 4 2.81 9.82 3.15
N LEU A 5 3.84 9.47 3.90
CA LEU A 5 5.07 8.94 3.32
C LEU A 5 4.99 7.42 3.28
N ASP A 6 5.47 6.83 2.20
CA ASP A 6 5.76 5.40 2.15
C ASP A 6 7.01 5.07 2.98
N ASN A 7 7.15 3.81 3.37
CA ASN A 7 8.26 3.37 4.22
C ASN A 7 9.63 3.54 3.53
N ASN A 8 9.71 3.41 2.21
CA ASN A 8 10.95 3.66 1.46
C ASN A 8 11.47 5.10 1.65
N ILE A 9 10.58 6.09 1.70
CA ILE A 9 10.93 7.49 1.96
C ILE A 9 11.43 7.66 3.39
N ILE A 10 10.78 7.01 4.36
CA ILE A 10 11.25 7.06 5.75
C ILE A 10 12.65 6.42 5.88
N ILE A 11 12.91 5.32 5.17
CA ILE A 11 14.24 4.71 5.10
C ILE A 11 15.26 5.69 4.51
N ASP A 12 14.93 6.38 3.42
CA ASP A 12 15.85 7.33 2.78
C ASP A 12 16.14 8.55 3.67
N ILE A 13 15.15 9.06 4.39
CA ILE A 13 15.36 10.13 5.39
C ILE A 13 16.22 9.62 6.54
N GLU A 14 15.95 8.42 7.06
CA GLU A 14 16.73 7.80 8.14
C GLU A 14 18.20 7.59 7.76
N GLN A 15 18.48 7.33 6.48
CA GLN A 15 19.82 7.19 5.93
C GLN A 15 20.47 8.53 5.54
N ASN A 16 19.75 9.64 5.68
CA ASN A 16 20.15 10.98 5.22
C ASN A 16 20.36 11.09 3.69
N ASN A 17 19.68 10.25 2.91
CA ASN A 17 19.68 10.33 1.44
C ASN A 17 18.84 11.53 0.95
N ILE A 18 17.83 11.92 1.74
CA ILE A 18 16.98 13.09 1.51
C ILE A 18 16.56 13.69 2.86
N THR A 19 16.27 15.00 2.91
CA THR A 19 15.68 15.65 4.09
C THR A 19 14.19 15.91 3.89
N THR A 20 13.43 15.99 4.99
CA THR A 20 12.00 16.33 4.95
C THR A 20 11.75 17.69 4.27
N GLU A 21 12.65 18.66 4.47
CA GLU A 21 12.56 19.98 3.84
C GLU A 21 12.69 19.91 2.31
N ILE A 22 13.69 19.17 1.80
CA ILE A 22 13.87 18.99 0.36
C ILE A 22 12.64 18.28 -0.23
N LEU A 23 12.14 17.25 0.44
CA LEU A 23 10.95 16.52 0.01
C LEU A 23 9.72 17.44 -0.07
N ILE A 24 9.44 18.23 0.98
CA ILE A 24 8.31 19.16 1.01
C ILE A 24 8.43 20.17 -0.14
N ASN A 25 9.61 20.76 -0.33
CA ASN A 25 9.83 21.74 -1.40
C ASN A 25 9.67 21.15 -2.81
N ASN A 26 10.06 19.89 -3.02
CA ASN A 26 9.91 19.22 -4.30
C ASN A 26 8.46 18.84 -4.61
N VAL A 27 7.66 18.51 -3.59
CA VAL A 27 6.30 18.01 -3.76
C VAL A 27 5.27 19.13 -3.71
N ASP A 28 5.18 19.81 -2.57
CA ASP A 28 4.32 20.97 -2.34
C ASP A 28 4.74 21.67 -1.03
N ALA A 29 5.24 22.90 -1.14
CA ALA A 29 5.65 23.70 0.01
C ALA A 29 4.52 24.01 1.02
N ASN A 30 3.26 23.78 0.64
CA ASN A 30 2.10 23.90 1.53
C ASN A 30 1.86 22.65 2.40
N ILE A 31 2.65 21.59 2.26
CA ILE A 31 2.60 20.43 3.17
C ILE A 31 3.05 20.88 4.55
N ASN A 32 2.14 20.77 5.53
CA ASN A 32 2.39 21.19 6.91
C ASN A 32 2.08 20.10 7.95
N LYS A 33 1.56 18.96 7.50
CA LYS A 33 1.35 17.77 8.32
C LYS A 33 1.72 16.53 7.53
N ILE A 34 2.56 15.68 8.12
CA ILE A 34 2.93 14.39 7.56
C ILE A 34 2.44 13.32 8.51
N PHE A 35 1.72 12.32 7.99
CA PHE A 35 1.16 11.23 8.78
C PHE A 35 1.94 9.93 8.60
N TYR A 36 1.95 9.11 9.65
CA TYR A 36 2.30 7.69 9.58
C TYR A 36 1.09 6.82 9.97
N SER A 37 1.24 5.50 9.84
CA SER A 37 0.25 4.50 10.25
C SER A 37 0.93 3.26 10.83
N HIS A 38 0.14 2.27 11.26
CA HIS A 38 0.66 1.00 11.74
C HIS A 38 1.44 0.22 10.67
N ALA A 39 1.21 0.47 9.38
CA ALA A 39 1.89 -0.23 8.28
C ALA A 39 3.42 -0.05 8.36
N HIS A 40 3.87 1.18 8.65
CA HIS A 40 5.29 1.50 8.87
C HIS A 40 5.93 0.67 9.97
N LEU A 41 5.16 0.42 11.03
CA LEU A 41 5.64 -0.26 12.23
C LEU A 41 5.61 -1.77 12.06
N GLN A 42 4.67 -2.29 11.27
CA GLN A 42 4.64 -3.69 10.90
C GLN A 42 5.82 -4.06 9.99
N GLU A 43 6.18 -3.20 9.03
CA GLU A 43 7.43 -3.39 8.28
C GLU A 43 8.67 -3.28 9.16
N ALA A 44 8.68 -2.36 10.13
CA ALA A 44 9.78 -2.25 11.09
C ALA A 44 9.92 -3.52 11.98
N ASN A 45 8.83 -4.22 12.27
CA ASN A 45 8.85 -5.49 13.01
C ASN A 45 9.60 -6.60 12.26
N GLU A 46 9.81 -6.45 10.96
CA GLU A 46 10.51 -7.43 10.13
C GLU A 46 12.02 -7.17 10.03
N ILE A 47 12.54 -6.13 10.71
CA ILE A 47 13.98 -5.88 10.83
C ILE A 47 14.66 -7.12 11.43
N LYS A 48 15.65 -7.64 10.71
CA LYS A 48 16.46 -8.79 11.15
C LYS A 48 17.83 -8.33 11.67
N GLY A 49 18.37 -9.09 12.62
CA GLY A 49 19.67 -8.84 13.26
C GLY A 49 19.76 -9.55 14.61
N SER A 50 20.82 -9.30 15.37
CA SER A 50 20.88 -9.63 16.79
C SER A 50 19.85 -8.81 17.59
N THR A 51 19.51 -9.26 18.80
CA THR A 51 18.54 -8.57 19.67
C THR A 51 18.87 -7.09 19.88
N GLU A 52 20.15 -6.77 20.09
CA GLU A 52 20.59 -5.38 20.28
C GLU A 52 20.55 -4.57 18.98
N GLU A 53 20.90 -5.16 17.84
CA GLU A 53 20.78 -4.49 16.53
C GLU A 53 19.33 -4.19 16.17
N ILE A 54 18.42 -5.15 16.38
CA ILE A 54 16.97 -4.96 16.16
C ILE A 54 16.46 -3.83 17.05
N LYS A 55 16.78 -3.86 18.35
CA LYS A 55 16.36 -2.83 19.30
C LYS A 55 16.89 -1.45 18.90
N SER A 56 18.16 -1.34 18.54
CA SER A 56 18.78 -0.09 18.10
C SER A 56 18.13 0.46 16.84
N ARG A 57 17.92 -0.38 15.82
CA ARG A 57 17.27 0.00 14.57
C ARG A 57 15.80 0.40 14.74
N LEU A 58 15.06 -0.30 15.59
CA LEU A 58 13.68 0.08 15.93
C LEU A 58 13.63 1.44 16.64
N GLN A 59 14.53 1.68 17.60
CA GLN A 59 14.63 2.98 18.27
C GLN A 59 14.95 4.10 17.29
N GLN A 60 15.88 3.87 16.35
CA GLN A 60 16.15 4.80 15.27
C GLN A 60 14.89 5.05 14.42
N ARG A 61 14.20 4.00 13.97
CA ARG A 61 12.95 4.10 13.20
C ARG A 61 11.88 4.91 13.91
N PHE A 62 11.65 4.67 15.19
CA PHE A 62 10.65 5.41 15.97
C PHE A 62 11.02 6.88 16.11
N ARG A 63 12.31 7.18 16.30
CA ARG A 63 12.80 8.56 16.34
C ARG A 63 12.59 9.25 15.00
N THR A 64 13.00 8.62 13.89
CA THR A 64 12.83 9.17 12.54
C THR A 64 11.34 9.46 12.25
N ILE A 65 10.44 8.50 12.51
CA ILE A 65 8.99 8.71 12.33
C ILE A 65 8.49 9.86 13.20
N THR A 66 8.91 9.94 14.46
CA THR A 66 8.54 11.03 15.38
C THR A 66 8.97 12.39 14.84
N GLU A 67 10.22 12.51 14.39
CA GLU A 67 10.80 13.75 13.87
C GLU A 67 10.11 14.22 12.59
N ILE A 68 9.81 13.30 11.67
CA ILE A 68 9.16 13.64 10.39
C ILE A 68 7.68 14.00 10.61
N THR A 69 6.97 13.21 11.40
CA THR A 69 5.49 13.27 11.47
C THR A 69 4.98 14.10 12.62
N ASN A 70 5.83 14.50 13.57
CA ASN A 70 5.40 15.06 14.86
C ASN A 70 4.33 14.17 15.53
N ASN A 71 4.49 12.85 15.42
CA ASN A 71 3.56 11.83 15.93
C ASN A 71 2.15 11.88 15.32
N ASN A 72 1.92 12.57 14.20
CA ASN A 72 0.64 12.54 13.50
C ASN A 72 0.39 11.14 12.95
N TYR A 73 -0.65 10.47 13.46
CA TYR A 73 -0.94 9.06 13.24
C TYR A 73 -2.33 8.88 12.63
N LEU A 74 -2.43 8.00 11.64
CA LEU A 74 -3.68 7.50 11.10
C LEU A 74 -4.02 6.17 11.77
N PHE A 75 -5.07 6.19 12.60
CA PHE A 75 -5.58 5.02 13.30
C PHE A 75 -6.81 4.47 12.58
N HIS A 76 -6.76 3.23 12.12
CA HIS A 76 -7.92 2.54 11.57
C HIS A 76 -8.61 1.71 12.65
N GLU A 77 -9.82 2.12 13.02
CA GLU A 77 -10.68 1.36 13.93
C GLU A 77 -11.47 0.34 13.13
N LEU A 78 -11.17 -0.95 13.30
CA LEU A 78 -11.70 -2.02 12.44
C LEU A 78 -13.22 -2.16 12.52
N ASP A 79 -13.80 -2.03 13.72
CA ASP A 79 -15.23 -2.24 13.94
C ASP A 79 -16.07 -1.14 13.28
N SER A 80 -15.64 0.13 13.40
CA SER A 80 -16.33 1.26 12.77
C SER A 80 -15.90 1.49 11.33
N LYS A 81 -14.77 0.92 10.91
CA LYS A 81 -14.12 1.13 9.60
C LYS A 81 -13.72 2.59 9.36
N ILE A 82 -13.58 3.36 10.43
CA ILE A 82 -13.19 4.78 10.39
C ILE A 82 -11.69 4.92 10.58
N VAL A 83 -11.09 5.84 9.82
CA VAL A 83 -9.71 6.27 10.04
C VAL A 83 -9.69 7.60 10.78
N TYR A 84 -9.13 7.59 11.97
CA TYR A 84 -8.96 8.76 12.82
C TYR A 84 -7.57 9.37 12.63
N LYS A 85 -7.52 10.71 12.55
CA LYS A 85 -6.28 11.50 12.60
C LYS A 85 -6.02 11.85 14.06
N GLN A 86 -5.01 11.25 14.66
CA GLN A 86 -4.65 11.46 16.06
C GLN A 86 -3.15 11.71 16.23
N VAL A 87 -2.71 11.96 17.46
CA VAL A 87 -1.29 12.08 17.80
C VAL A 87 -0.94 10.92 18.70
N GLU A 88 -0.05 10.04 18.25
CA GLU A 88 0.39 8.88 19.02
C GLU A 88 1.87 8.60 18.75
N LYS A 89 2.59 8.09 19.76
CA LYS A 89 4.02 7.79 19.58
C LYS A 89 4.20 6.48 18.82
N PRO A 90 5.16 6.39 17.87
CA PRO A 90 5.47 5.15 17.16
C PRO A 90 5.75 3.96 18.08
N SER A 91 6.45 4.20 19.20
CA SER A 91 6.74 3.14 20.18
C SER A 91 5.50 2.60 20.88
N VAL A 92 4.45 3.42 21.06
CA VAL A 92 3.18 2.99 21.67
C VAL A 92 2.39 2.16 20.68
N VAL A 93 2.21 2.67 19.46
CA VAL A 93 1.54 1.92 18.37
C VAL A 93 2.28 0.61 18.07
N TYR A 94 3.61 0.60 18.16
CA TYR A 94 4.38 -0.63 17.93
C TYR A 94 4.06 -1.74 18.94
N GLN A 95 3.73 -1.39 20.19
CA GLN A 95 3.34 -2.40 21.16
C GLN A 95 1.95 -2.98 20.86
N THR A 96 1.03 -2.18 20.30
CA THR A 96 -0.33 -2.65 19.99
C THR A 96 -0.40 -3.54 18.77
N ILE A 97 0.59 -3.50 17.87
CA ILE A 97 0.60 -4.35 16.65
C ILE A 97 1.20 -5.73 16.88
N LYS A 98 2.00 -5.93 17.94
CA LYS A 98 2.61 -7.23 18.25
C LYS A 98 1.60 -8.28 18.69
N ASP A 99 0.46 -7.85 19.19
CA ASP A 99 -0.63 -8.73 19.61
C ASP A 99 -1.43 -9.33 18.42
N VAL A 100 -1.09 -8.94 17.17
CA VAL A 100 -1.83 -9.28 15.94
C VAL A 100 -1.08 -10.27 15.04
N GLU A 101 0.03 -10.87 15.51
CA GLU A 101 0.88 -11.81 14.74
C GLU A 101 0.07 -12.92 14.02
N PHE A 102 -0.98 -13.43 14.65
CA PHE A 102 -1.85 -14.48 14.09
C PHE A 102 -2.52 -14.09 12.76
N ALA A 103 -2.95 -12.84 12.59
CA ALA A 103 -3.60 -12.39 11.36
C ALA A 103 -2.60 -12.22 10.21
N GLN A 104 -1.34 -11.87 10.51
CA GLN A 104 -0.30 -11.67 9.50
C GLN A 104 0.13 -12.99 8.86
N ASP A 105 0.25 -14.06 9.64
CA ASP A 105 0.63 -15.38 9.12
C ASP A 105 -0.48 -15.99 8.25
N MET A 106 -1.75 -15.82 8.63
CA MET A 106 -2.88 -16.22 7.78
C MET A 106 -2.92 -15.45 6.46
N MET A 107 -2.62 -14.15 6.48
CA MET A 107 -2.56 -13.33 5.26
C MET A 107 -1.39 -13.74 4.36
N LYS A 108 -0.20 -14.01 4.92
CA LYS A 108 0.96 -14.53 4.16
C LYS A 108 0.63 -15.83 3.42
N VAL A 109 -0.09 -16.75 4.07
CA VAL A 109 -0.52 -18.02 3.46
C VAL A 109 -1.53 -17.79 2.33
N MET A 110 -2.48 -16.85 2.47
CA MET A 110 -3.47 -16.58 1.42
C MET A 110 -2.88 -15.96 0.15
N VAL A 111 -1.94 -15.01 0.27
CA VAL A 111 -1.32 -14.33 -0.90
C VAL A 111 -0.44 -15.29 -1.72
N ASN A 112 0.07 -16.36 -1.09
CA ASN A 112 0.93 -17.35 -1.74
C ASN A 112 0.17 -18.48 -2.49
N ASN A 113 -1.16 -18.46 -2.53
CA ASN A 113 -1.97 -19.58 -3.05
C ASN A 113 -2.11 -19.65 -4.58
N ILE A 114 -1.62 -18.66 -5.35
CA ILE A 114 -1.67 -18.67 -6.83
C ILE A 114 -0.24 -18.69 -7.38
N SER A 115 0.13 -19.78 -8.07
CA SER A 115 1.46 -19.92 -8.67
C SER A 115 1.64 -18.99 -9.88
N GLU A 116 2.88 -18.60 -10.22
CA GLU A 116 3.13 -17.82 -11.44
C GLU A 116 2.69 -18.53 -12.72
N GLU A 117 2.75 -19.86 -12.75
CA GLU A 117 2.27 -20.64 -13.88
C GLU A 117 0.78 -20.42 -14.08
N GLN A 118 -0.01 -20.47 -13.00
CA GLN A 118 -1.44 -20.18 -13.04
C GLN A 118 -1.71 -18.73 -13.46
N LYS A 119 -0.95 -17.76 -12.93
CA LYS A 119 -1.07 -16.34 -13.35
C LYS A 119 -0.74 -16.16 -14.83
N ASN A 120 0.27 -16.86 -15.36
CA ASN A 120 0.65 -16.76 -16.77
C ASN A 120 -0.38 -17.40 -17.70
N VAL A 121 -0.94 -18.55 -17.34
CA VAL A 121 -2.06 -19.17 -18.08
C VAL A 121 -3.24 -18.21 -18.12
N PHE A 122 -3.56 -17.59 -16.98
CA PHE A 122 -4.65 -16.62 -16.88
C PHE A 122 -4.43 -15.39 -17.79
N ARG A 123 -3.23 -14.78 -17.75
CA ARG A 123 -2.87 -13.64 -18.62
C ARG A 123 -2.97 -13.98 -20.11
N ASN A 124 -2.51 -15.18 -20.50
CA ASN A 124 -2.58 -15.66 -21.87
C ASN A 124 -4.03 -15.80 -22.34
N GLN A 125 -4.92 -16.32 -21.47
CA GLN A 125 -6.35 -16.46 -21.77
C GLN A 125 -7.06 -15.11 -21.92
N LEU A 126 -6.65 -14.10 -21.15
CA LEU A 126 -7.21 -12.75 -21.26
C LEU A 126 -6.80 -12.00 -22.54
N GLY A 127 -5.76 -12.48 -23.23
CA GLY A 127 -5.20 -11.80 -24.41
C GLY A 127 -4.72 -10.39 -24.09
N ILE A 128 -4.28 -10.15 -22.85
CA ILE A 128 -3.76 -8.86 -22.40
C ILE A 128 -2.30 -8.74 -22.83
N ASP A 129 -1.98 -7.65 -23.55
CA ASP A 129 -0.61 -7.31 -23.87
C ASP A 129 0.09 -6.65 -22.67
N VAL A 130 0.70 -7.50 -21.84
CA VAL A 130 1.46 -7.07 -20.65
C VAL A 130 2.61 -6.11 -20.98
N THR A 131 3.09 -6.06 -22.22
CA THR A 131 4.16 -5.15 -22.63
C THR A 131 3.69 -3.71 -22.78
N LYS A 132 2.39 -3.52 -23.03
CA LYS A 132 1.76 -2.19 -23.16
C LYS A 132 1.12 -1.71 -21.88
N LEU A 133 0.73 -2.65 -21.00
CA LEU A 133 -0.08 -2.37 -19.81
C LEU A 133 0.54 -1.30 -18.89
N ASN A 134 1.86 -1.29 -18.72
CA ASN A 134 2.56 -0.33 -17.86
C ASN A 134 2.60 1.10 -18.40
N ASN A 135 2.20 1.31 -19.66
CA ASN A 135 2.10 2.64 -20.29
C ASN A 135 0.71 3.25 -20.14
N TYR A 136 -0.27 2.49 -19.68
CA TYR A 136 -1.64 2.96 -19.51
C TYR A 136 -1.78 3.81 -18.26
N ASN A 137 -2.56 4.88 -18.41
CA ASN A 137 -3.04 5.69 -17.30
C ASN A 137 -4.14 4.92 -16.51
N PRO A 138 -4.48 5.36 -15.29
CA PRO A 138 -5.44 4.66 -14.44
C PRO A 138 -6.79 4.33 -15.11
N ALA A 139 -7.36 5.26 -15.89
CA ALA A 139 -8.65 5.05 -16.54
C ALA A 139 -8.55 3.99 -17.66
N GLU A 140 -7.47 4.05 -18.46
CA GLU A 140 -7.19 3.06 -19.50
C GLU A 140 -7.00 1.66 -18.91
N VAL A 141 -6.33 1.53 -17.76
CA VAL A 141 -6.18 0.25 -17.06
C VAL A 141 -7.54 -0.31 -16.65
N VAL A 142 -8.40 0.51 -16.05
CA VAL A 142 -9.75 0.09 -15.63
C VAL A 142 -10.61 -0.30 -16.83
N GLU A 143 -10.56 0.47 -17.92
CA GLU A 143 -11.26 0.16 -19.16
C GLU A 143 -10.83 -1.19 -19.73
N GLN A 144 -9.52 -1.42 -19.85
CA GLN A 144 -8.98 -2.68 -20.35
C GLN A 144 -9.39 -3.89 -19.51
N ILE A 145 -9.47 -3.75 -18.18
CA ILE A 145 -9.95 -4.83 -17.31
C ILE A 145 -11.45 -5.07 -17.54
N ASN A 146 -12.24 -4.00 -17.64
CA ASN A 146 -13.69 -4.08 -17.84
C ASN A 146 -14.07 -4.62 -19.22
N GLU A 147 -13.27 -4.35 -20.26
CA GLU A 147 -13.44 -4.96 -21.59
C GLU A 147 -13.32 -6.50 -21.55
N LYS A 148 -12.58 -7.02 -20.58
CA LYS A 148 -12.39 -8.46 -20.36
C LYS A 148 -13.37 -9.07 -19.38
N LYS A 149 -14.43 -8.34 -18.98
CA LYS A 149 -15.41 -8.79 -17.97
C LYS A 149 -15.95 -10.21 -18.19
N GLU A 150 -16.12 -10.65 -19.44
CA GLU A 150 -16.61 -12.00 -19.74
C GLU A 150 -15.66 -13.10 -19.23
N ALA A 151 -14.35 -12.88 -19.32
CA ALA A 151 -13.35 -13.78 -18.75
C ALA A 151 -13.33 -13.74 -17.20
N PHE A 152 -13.96 -12.71 -16.64
CA PHE A 152 -14.13 -12.47 -15.22
C PHE A 152 -15.57 -12.76 -14.76
N GLY A 153 -16.33 -13.60 -15.47
CA GLY A 153 -17.68 -14.00 -15.08
C GLY A 153 -18.73 -12.88 -15.22
N GLY A 154 -18.48 -11.89 -16.07
CA GLY A 154 -19.33 -10.73 -16.33
C GLY A 154 -19.07 -9.54 -15.40
N PHE A 155 -18.13 -9.65 -14.46
CA PHE A 155 -17.85 -8.60 -13.49
C PHE A 155 -16.88 -7.53 -14.02
N SER A 156 -17.17 -6.27 -13.68
CA SER A 156 -16.20 -5.17 -13.79
C SER A 156 -15.08 -5.34 -12.74
N LEU A 157 -14.01 -4.54 -12.84
CA LEU A 157 -12.95 -4.52 -11.83
C LEU A 157 -13.49 -4.37 -10.40
N LEU A 158 -14.37 -3.38 -10.19
CA LEU A 158 -14.99 -3.16 -8.89
C LEU A 158 -15.94 -4.31 -8.53
N GLY A 159 -16.70 -4.82 -9.50
CA GLY A 159 -17.59 -5.96 -9.32
C GLY A 159 -16.86 -7.23 -8.88
N LEU A 160 -15.65 -7.48 -9.39
CA LEU A 160 -14.80 -8.59 -8.98
C LEU A 160 -14.36 -8.46 -7.53
N ILE A 161 -13.95 -7.25 -7.13
CA ILE A 161 -13.52 -6.99 -5.76
C ILE A 161 -14.69 -7.16 -4.80
N ASP A 162 -15.84 -6.58 -5.13
CA ASP A 162 -17.05 -6.70 -4.30
C ASP A 162 -17.54 -8.15 -4.23
N HIS A 163 -17.48 -8.89 -5.34
CA HIS A 163 -17.81 -10.31 -5.36
C HIS A 163 -16.84 -11.13 -4.51
N ALA A 164 -15.54 -10.90 -4.63
CA ALA A 164 -14.53 -11.57 -3.81
C ALA A 164 -14.77 -11.32 -2.32
N VAL A 165 -14.97 -10.05 -1.92
CA VAL A 165 -15.27 -9.66 -0.53
C VAL A 165 -16.53 -10.34 -0.01
N ALA A 166 -17.60 -10.41 -0.82
CA ALA A 166 -18.85 -11.05 -0.42
C ALA A 166 -18.72 -12.55 -0.13
N GLN A 167 -17.76 -13.24 -0.76
CA GLN A 167 -17.51 -14.68 -0.57
C GLN A 167 -16.60 -14.99 0.63
N PHE A 168 -15.96 -13.99 1.26
CA PHE A 168 -15.09 -14.23 2.41
C PHE A 168 -15.91 -14.48 3.70
N PRO A 169 -15.54 -15.51 4.50
CA PRO A 169 -16.11 -15.70 5.83
C PRO A 169 -15.82 -14.50 6.72
N ASN A 170 -16.79 -14.07 7.54
CA ASN A 170 -16.68 -12.90 8.43
C ASN A 170 -16.40 -11.57 7.70
N ASN A 171 -17.09 -11.34 6.57
CA ASN A 171 -16.97 -10.12 5.77
C ASN A 171 -17.49 -8.84 6.48
N ASP A 172 -18.08 -8.95 7.68
CA ASP A 172 -18.62 -7.81 8.43
C ASP A 172 -17.55 -6.74 8.70
N ASN A 173 -16.28 -7.11 8.84
CA ASN A 173 -15.15 -6.19 9.04
C ASN A 173 -14.44 -5.79 7.74
N PHE A 174 -14.87 -6.31 6.58
CA PHE A 174 -14.28 -5.90 5.31
C PHE A 174 -14.70 -4.46 5.00
N GLY A 175 -13.69 -3.62 4.82
CA GLY A 175 -13.84 -2.20 4.52
C GLY A 175 -13.02 -1.80 3.29
N LEU A 176 -12.92 -0.48 3.07
CA LEU A 176 -12.11 0.09 1.99
C LEU A 176 -10.66 -0.42 2.03
N HIS A 177 -10.10 -0.64 3.23
CA HIS A 177 -8.77 -1.24 3.43
C HIS A 177 -8.58 -2.55 2.65
N ASN A 178 -9.52 -3.49 2.77
CA ASN A 178 -9.42 -4.77 2.07
C ASN A 178 -9.62 -4.62 0.56
N LYS A 179 -10.45 -3.66 0.13
CA LYS A 179 -10.64 -3.37 -1.30
C LYS A 179 -9.36 -2.86 -1.96
N PHE A 180 -8.55 -2.07 -1.25
CA PHE A 180 -7.20 -1.66 -1.71
C PHE A 180 -6.30 -2.87 -1.97
N GLY A 181 -6.23 -3.82 -1.03
CA GLY A 181 -5.50 -5.08 -1.22
C GLY A 181 -6.00 -5.85 -2.45
N GLY A 182 -7.33 -5.97 -2.60
CA GLY A 182 -7.94 -6.61 -3.77
C GLY A 182 -7.57 -5.96 -5.11
N VAL A 183 -7.55 -4.62 -5.19
CA VAL A 183 -7.06 -3.91 -6.38
C VAL A 183 -5.61 -4.26 -6.67
N PHE A 184 -4.73 -4.19 -5.66
CA PHE A 184 -3.30 -4.45 -5.84
C PHE A 184 -3.02 -5.87 -6.31
N GLU A 185 -3.74 -6.86 -5.76
CA GLU A 185 -3.62 -8.26 -6.18
C GLU A 185 -4.12 -8.48 -7.59
N LEU A 186 -5.27 -7.89 -7.96
CA LEU A 186 -5.82 -8.05 -9.29
C LEU A 186 -4.93 -7.38 -10.35
N LEU A 187 -4.37 -6.21 -10.04
CA LEU A 187 -3.40 -5.53 -10.92
C LEU A 187 -2.14 -6.37 -11.12
N ASP A 188 -1.61 -7.01 -10.07
CA ASP A 188 -0.48 -7.93 -10.22
C ASP A 188 -0.84 -9.19 -11.03
N LEU A 189 -2.02 -9.75 -10.79
CA LEU A 189 -2.53 -10.92 -11.50
C LEU A 189 -2.58 -10.67 -13.01
N ILE A 190 -3.11 -9.52 -13.45
CA ILE A 190 -3.16 -9.18 -14.88
C ILE A 190 -1.81 -8.71 -15.46
N GLY A 191 -0.83 -8.41 -14.59
CA GLY A 191 0.52 -8.03 -14.99
C GLY A 191 0.83 -6.53 -14.94
N TYR A 192 -0.04 -5.69 -14.39
CA TYR A 192 0.16 -4.23 -14.29
C TYR A 192 1.14 -3.89 -13.18
N TRP A 193 2.28 -3.31 -13.57
CA TRP A 193 3.41 -3.03 -12.69
C TRP A 193 3.72 -4.22 -11.77
N LYS A 194 3.66 -5.44 -12.34
CA LYS A 194 3.76 -6.68 -11.58
C LYS A 194 5.05 -6.78 -10.79
N ASP A 195 5.00 -7.44 -9.65
CA ASP A 195 6.20 -7.66 -8.85
C ASP A 195 7.02 -8.84 -9.38
N LYS A 196 8.31 -8.90 -9.01
CA LYS A 196 9.11 -10.09 -9.28
C LYS A 196 8.65 -11.18 -8.33
N TYR A 197 8.22 -12.33 -8.85
CA TYR A 197 7.72 -13.42 -8.00
C TYR A 197 8.77 -13.96 -7.02
N ASN A 198 8.53 -13.73 -5.74
CA ASN A 198 9.16 -14.42 -4.60
C ASN A 198 8.32 -14.16 -3.34
N GLU A 199 8.52 -14.94 -2.27
CA GLU A 199 7.75 -14.74 -1.01
C GLU A 199 7.88 -13.31 -0.45
N LYS A 200 9.03 -12.65 -0.66
CA LYS A 200 9.24 -11.26 -0.23
C LYS A 200 8.40 -10.26 -1.02
N SER A 201 8.09 -10.54 -2.30
CA SER A 201 7.31 -9.63 -3.15
C SER A 201 5.83 -9.61 -2.78
N ASN A 202 5.28 -10.77 -2.43
CA ASN A 202 3.89 -10.89 -1.99
C ASN A 202 3.67 -10.15 -0.68
N TYR A 203 4.63 -10.27 0.25
CA TYR A 203 4.60 -9.54 1.51
C TYR A 203 4.81 -8.03 1.33
N ALA A 204 5.73 -7.60 0.46
CA ALA A 204 5.92 -6.18 0.15
C ALA A 204 4.64 -5.53 -0.41
N ARG A 205 3.94 -6.22 -1.31
CA ARG A 205 2.69 -5.73 -1.91
C ARG A 205 1.58 -5.50 -0.90
N LEU A 206 1.47 -6.35 0.12
CA LEU A 206 0.52 -6.15 1.21
C LEU A 206 0.77 -4.79 1.87
N TRP A 207 2.03 -4.47 2.18
CA TRP A 207 2.40 -3.18 2.77
C TRP A 207 2.21 -2.01 1.83
N ASP A 208 2.57 -2.16 0.55
CA ASP A 208 2.30 -1.16 -0.48
C ASP A 208 0.80 -0.80 -0.54
N SER A 209 -0.07 -1.81 -0.48
CA SER A 209 -1.52 -1.60 -0.50
C SER A 209 -2.03 -0.91 0.78
N ASN A 210 -1.42 -1.22 1.93
CA ASN A 210 -1.77 -0.57 3.20
C ASN A 210 -1.33 0.90 3.22
N HIS A 211 -0.13 1.21 2.73
CA HIS A 211 0.32 2.60 2.57
C HIS A 211 -0.55 3.38 1.60
N ALA A 212 -0.91 2.77 0.46
CA ALA A 212 -1.86 3.36 -0.48
C ALA A 212 -3.24 3.60 0.18
N TYR A 213 -3.74 2.66 0.99
CA TYR A 213 -4.99 2.85 1.74
C TYR A 213 -4.90 4.02 2.73
N PHE A 214 -3.89 4.06 3.60
CA PHE A 214 -3.78 5.13 4.59
C PHE A 214 -3.54 6.50 3.94
N SER A 215 -2.76 6.54 2.86
CA SER A 215 -2.55 7.78 2.13
C SER A 215 -3.80 8.32 1.44
N SER A 216 -4.85 7.50 1.22
CA SER A 216 -6.14 7.99 0.70
C SER A 216 -6.84 9.02 1.59
N PHE A 217 -6.44 9.10 2.87
CA PHE A 217 -6.92 10.11 3.81
C PHE A 217 -6.07 11.39 3.81
N CYS A 218 -5.10 11.47 2.89
CA CYS A 218 -4.19 12.59 2.72
C CYS A 218 -4.28 13.22 1.32
N ASP A 219 -3.73 14.43 1.16
CA ASP A 219 -3.64 15.12 -0.12
C ASP A 219 -2.57 14.48 -1.02
N TYR A 220 -1.48 14.00 -0.40
CA TYR A 220 -0.35 13.37 -1.09
C TYR A 220 0.01 12.00 -0.53
N PHE A 221 0.27 11.05 -1.43
CA PHE A 221 0.98 9.81 -1.16
C PHE A 221 2.39 9.91 -1.75
N ILE A 222 3.43 9.91 -0.91
CA ILE A 222 4.81 10.12 -1.37
C ILE A 222 5.56 8.80 -1.27
N SER A 223 5.96 8.24 -2.42
CA SER A 223 6.72 6.98 -2.52
C SER A 223 7.69 7.06 -3.67
N ASP A 224 8.92 6.55 -3.52
CA ASP A 224 9.86 6.45 -4.64
C ASP A 224 9.71 5.13 -5.43
N ASP A 225 8.88 4.19 -4.97
CA ASP A 225 8.51 3.01 -5.72
C ASP A 225 7.48 3.33 -6.81
N LYS A 226 7.95 3.29 -8.06
CA LYS A 226 7.10 3.56 -9.23
C LYS A 226 5.98 2.53 -9.39
N ARG A 227 6.16 1.25 -9.02
CA ARG A 227 5.10 0.24 -9.08
C ARG A 227 3.98 0.60 -8.12
N THR A 228 4.34 0.90 -6.87
CA THR A 228 3.40 1.25 -5.80
C THR A 228 2.60 2.49 -6.16
N ARG A 229 3.24 3.55 -6.67
CA ARG A 229 2.53 4.76 -7.14
C ARG A 229 1.53 4.48 -8.26
N ASN A 230 1.90 3.69 -9.27
CA ASN A 230 1.00 3.39 -10.38
C ASN A 230 -0.19 2.54 -9.94
N LYS A 231 0.02 1.52 -9.10
CA LYS A 231 -1.07 0.72 -8.52
C LYS A 231 -1.97 1.56 -7.62
N ALA A 232 -1.39 2.44 -6.80
CA ALA A 232 -2.15 3.37 -5.94
C ALA A 232 -3.01 4.33 -6.76
N ASN A 233 -2.49 4.90 -7.86
CA ASN A 233 -3.26 5.78 -8.73
C ASN A 233 -4.47 5.06 -9.39
N VAL A 234 -4.35 3.77 -9.71
CA VAL A 234 -5.50 2.97 -10.14
C VAL A 234 -6.52 2.81 -9.01
N ALA A 235 -6.08 2.43 -7.80
CA ALA A 235 -6.97 2.33 -6.66
C ALA A 235 -7.68 3.67 -6.35
N PHE A 236 -6.96 4.78 -6.41
CA PHE A 236 -7.53 6.11 -6.20
C PHE A 236 -8.56 6.46 -7.26
N HIS A 237 -8.29 6.16 -8.53
CA HIS A 237 -9.26 6.35 -9.61
C HIS A 237 -10.52 5.51 -9.41
N VAL A 238 -10.38 4.23 -9.04
CA VAL A 238 -11.50 3.31 -8.83
C VAL A 238 -12.41 3.75 -7.69
N PHE A 239 -11.85 4.32 -6.62
CA PHE A 239 -12.60 4.73 -5.44
C PHE A 239 -12.87 6.24 -5.35
N ASP A 240 -12.67 6.99 -6.45
CA ASP A 240 -12.85 8.46 -6.53
C ASP A 240 -12.09 9.24 -5.43
N ILE A 241 -10.86 8.79 -5.15
CA ILE A 241 -9.97 9.40 -4.16
C ILE A 241 -9.09 10.45 -4.85
N LYS A 242 -9.00 11.63 -4.23
CA LYS A 242 -8.30 12.80 -4.79
C LYS A 242 -6.81 12.86 -4.47
N THR A 243 -6.32 11.95 -3.63
CA THR A 243 -4.90 11.83 -3.25
C THR A 243 -4.02 11.70 -4.48
N GLN A 244 -2.91 12.43 -4.51
CA GLN A 244 -1.92 12.34 -5.58
C GLN A 244 -0.75 11.46 -5.16
N ALA A 245 -0.51 10.34 -5.87
CA ALA A 245 0.70 9.56 -5.70
C ALA A 245 1.87 10.21 -6.47
N ILE A 246 2.96 10.52 -5.76
CA ILE A 246 4.08 11.29 -6.29
C ILE A 246 5.42 10.82 -5.69
N SER A 247 6.52 11.01 -6.39
CA SER A 247 7.87 10.71 -5.88
C SER A 247 8.37 11.80 -4.94
N SER A 248 9.44 11.53 -4.20
CA SER A 248 10.15 12.50 -3.36
C SER A 248 10.72 13.70 -4.14
N LYS A 249 10.74 13.58 -5.47
CA LYS A 249 11.20 14.59 -6.44
C LYS A 249 10.05 15.34 -7.14
N GLY A 250 8.80 15.12 -6.72
CA GLY A 250 7.64 15.78 -7.33
C GLY A 250 7.21 15.17 -8.67
N GLN A 251 7.61 13.94 -8.99
CA GLN A 251 7.23 13.27 -10.24
C GLN A 251 6.03 12.34 -10.03
N ARG A 252 5.05 12.41 -10.93
CA ARG A 252 3.90 11.50 -10.93
C ARG A 252 4.31 10.11 -11.45
#